data_AF-A0AA97AQ90-F1
#
_entry.id   AF-A0AA97AQ90-F1
#
_cell.length_a   1.000
_cell.length_b   1.000
_cell.length_c   1.000
_cell.angle_alpha   90.00
_cell.angle_beta   90.00
_cell.angle_gamma   90.00
#
_symmetry.space_group_name_H-M   'P 1'
#
loop_
_entity.id
_entity.type
_entity.pdbx_description
1 polymer ?
#
loop_
_entity_poly.entity_id
_entity_poly.type
_entity_poly.pdbx_seq_one_letter_code
_entity_poly.pdbx_strand_id
1 'polypeptide(L)'
;MSISNDVRQAVRERAIFLCEYCYSPERLSATRFTVDHVIPRSLNGSDDLRNLALACRRCNERRYNFVAGIDAETQEVVPIFNHNP
;
A
#
# COMPACT_ATOMS: atom_id res chain seq x y z
N MET A 1 0.47 14.75 11.71
CA MET A 1 0.93 15.04 10.34
C MET A 1 0.16 14.19 9.36
N SER A 2 -0.60 14.84 8.47
CA SER A 2 -1.49 14.24 7.47
C SER A 2 -0.84 14.33 6.08
N ILE A 3 -0.76 13.21 5.35
CA ILE A 3 -0.40 13.22 3.93
C ILE A 3 -1.30 14.22 3.19
N SER A 4 -0.68 15.12 2.44
CA SER A 4 -1.37 16.18 1.69
C SER A 4 -2.25 15.61 0.58
N ASN A 5 -3.23 16.38 0.10
CA ASN A 5 -4.17 15.90 -0.92
C ASN A 5 -3.49 15.71 -2.29
N ASP A 6 -2.50 16.54 -2.61
CA ASP A 6 -1.63 16.42 -3.78
C ASP A 6 -0.87 15.09 -3.77
N VAL A 7 -0.21 14.72 -2.67
CA VAL A 7 0.46 13.42 -2.54
C VAL A 7 -0.54 12.26 -2.66
N ARG A 8 -1.72 12.37 -2.05
CA ARG A 8 -2.77 11.34 -2.19
C ARG A 8 -3.23 11.16 -3.63
N GLN A 9 -3.33 12.24 -4.38
CA GLN A 9 -3.72 12.19 -5.79
C GLN A 9 -2.60 11.59 -6.64
N ALA A 10 -1.34 11.98 -6.41
CA ALA A 10 -0.18 11.42 -7.09
C ALA A 10 -0.05 9.90 -6.88
N VAL A 11 -0.31 9.40 -5.65
CA VAL A 11 -0.33 7.95 -5.37
C VAL A 11 -1.44 7.25 -6.15
N ARG A 12 -2.64 7.84 -6.25
CA ARG A 12 -3.75 7.27 -7.03
C ARG A 12 -3.45 7.17 -8.52
N GLU A 13 -2.91 8.24 -9.09
CA GLU A 13 -2.55 8.30 -10.51
C GLU A 13 -1.44 7.32 -10.84
N ARG A 14 -0.40 7.25 -10.00
CA ARG A 14 0.69 6.26 -10.11
C ARG A 14 0.16 4.83 -10.09
N ALA A 15 -0.83 4.54 -9.24
CA ALA A 15 -1.44 3.23 -9.11
C ALA A 15 -2.54 2.93 -10.15
N ILE A 16 -2.82 3.85 -11.08
CA ILE A 16 -3.89 3.73 -12.08
C ILE A 16 -5.25 3.42 -11.41
N PHE A 17 -5.46 3.98 -10.22
CA PHE A 17 -6.64 3.74 -9.38
C PHE A 17 -6.88 2.26 -9.03
N LEU A 18 -5.81 1.45 -8.97
CA LEU A 18 -5.82 0.06 -8.53
C LEU A 18 -5.18 -0.06 -7.14
N CYS A 19 -5.68 -1.00 -6.32
CA CYS A 19 -5.02 -1.35 -5.08
C CYS A 19 -3.68 -2.00 -5.41
N GLU A 20 -2.58 -1.45 -4.92
CA GLU A 20 -1.24 -1.94 -5.26
C GLU A 20 -0.88 -3.27 -4.59
N TYR A 21 -1.74 -3.75 -3.67
CA TYR A 21 -1.59 -5.06 -3.03
C TYR A 21 -2.35 -6.18 -3.73
N CYS A 22 -3.50 -5.88 -4.35
CA CYS A 22 -4.39 -6.91 -4.88
C CYS A 22 -5.00 -6.58 -6.25
N TYR A 23 -4.59 -5.46 -6.84
CA TYR A 23 -5.04 -4.94 -8.13
C TYR A 23 -6.56 -4.73 -8.25
N SER A 24 -7.30 -4.72 -7.13
CA SER A 24 -8.72 -4.38 -7.15
C SER A 24 -8.91 -2.92 -7.55
N PRO A 25 -9.80 -2.59 -8.50
CA PRO A 25 -9.99 -1.21 -8.93
C PRO A 25 -10.82 -0.39 -7.93
N GLU A 26 -10.40 0.85 -7.64
CA GLU A 26 -11.07 1.76 -6.70
C GLU A 26 -12.51 2.03 -7.12
N ARG A 27 -12.79 2.13 -8.44
CA ARG A 27 -14.13 2.37 -9.00
C ARG A 27 -15.17 1.30 -8.66
N LEU A 28 -14.73 0.08 -8.32
CA LEU A 28 -15.62 -1.03 -7.97
C LEU A 28 -15.78 -1.19 -6.46
N SER A 29 -15.13 -0.35 -5.66
CA SER A 29 -15.21 -0.43 -4.21
C SER A 29 -16.28 0.48 -3.64
N ALA A 30 -17.08 -0.05 -2.71
CA ALA A 30 -18.00 0.75 -1.92
C ALA A 30 -17.28 1.68 -0.92
N THR A 31 -16.01 1.40 -0.62
CA THR A 31 -15.19 2.16 0.33
C THR A 31 -14.05 2.86 -0.40
N ARG A 32 -13.74 4.11 -0.03
CA ARG A 32 -12.58 4.82 -0.56
C ARG A 32 -11.29 4.09 -0.24
N PHE A 33 -10.36 4.09 -1.19
CA PHE A 33 -9.02 3.59 -0.93
C PHE A 33 -8.24 4.63 -0.12
N THR A 34 -7.31 4.12 0.68
CA THR A 34 -6.45 4.91 1.56
C THR A 34 -5.01 4.84 1.07
N VAL A 35 -4.23 5.88 1.38
CA VAL A 35 -2.78 5.83 1.22
C VAL A 35 -2.21 5.12 2.44
N ASP A 36 -1.51 4.02 2.20
CA ASP A 36 -0.82 3.21 3.20
C ASP A 36 0.69 3.44 3.13
N HIS A 37 1.36 3.33 4.27
CA HIS A 37 2.81 3.40 4.37
C HIS A 37 3.40 2.00 4.22
N VAL A 38 4.13 1.74 3.13
CA VAL A 38 4.78 0.46 2.87
C VAL A 38 5.72 0.11 4.04
N ILE A 39 6.63 0.99 4.43
CA ILE A 39 7.27 0.90 5.73
C ILE A 39 6.44 1.73 6.71
N PRO A 40 5.82 1.14 7.75
CA PRO A 40 5.02 1.87 8.72
C PRO A 40 5.85 2.95 9.42
N ARG A 41 5.20 4.05 9.84
CA ARG A 41 5.87 5.10 10.61
C ARG A 41 6.44 4.61 11.95
N SER A 42 5.87 3.57 12.55
CA SER A 42 6.42 2.92 13.75
C SER A 42 7.77 2.26 13.52
N LEU A 43 8.14 2.01 12.26
CA LEU A 43 9.44 1.48 11.82
C LEU A 43 10.23 2.55 11.04
N ASN A 44 10.03 3.83 11.36
CA ASN A 44 10.70 4.97 10.72
C ASN A 44 10.41 5.13 9.21
N GLY A 45 9.26 4.65 8.73
CA GLY A 45 8.81 4.88 7.36
C GLY A 45 8.61 6.36 7.03
N SER A 46 9.00 6.74 5.81
CA SER A 46 8.90 8.11 5.30
C SER A 46 7.56 8.39 4.61
N ASP A 47 7.23 9.68 4.44
CA ASP A 47 6.11 10.13 3.61
C ASP A 47 6.52 10.28 2.12
N ASP A 48 7.68 9.71 1.72
CA ASP A 48 8.14 9.70 0.33
C ASP A 48 7.15 8.92 -0.53
N LEU A 49 6.87 9.39 -1.75
CA LEU A 49 5.93 8.76 -2.68
C LEU A 49 6.26 7.27 -2.93
N ARG A 50 7.55 6.90 -2.87
CA ARG A 50 8.02 5.52 -2.99
C ARG A 50 7.69 4.65 -1.79
N ASN A 51 7.39 5.23 -0.63
CA ASN A 51 6.96 4.51 0.56
C ASN A 51 5.43 4.53 0.75
N LEU A 52 4.69 5.10 -0.20
CA LEU A 52 3.24 5.25 -0.12
C LEU A 52 2.57 4.38 -1.17
N ALA A 53 1.61 3.56 -0.75
CA ALA A 53 0.83 2.68 -1.61
C ALA A 53 -0.66 3.02 -1.58
N LEU A 54 -1.35 2.88 -2.72
CA LEU A 54 -2.82 2.92 -2.75
C LEU A 54 -3.37 1.56 -2.26
N ALA A 55 -4.10 1.58 -1.15
CA ALA A 55 -4.61 0.38 -0.49
C ALA A 55 -6.14 0.39 -0.43
N CYS A 56 -6.76 -0.73 -0.82
CA CYS A 56 -8.16 -0.97 -0.49
C CYS A 56 -8.29 -1.26 1.02
N ARG A 57 -9.48 -1.01 1.57
CA ARG A 57 -9.76 -1.23 3.01
C ARG A 57 -9.33 -2.62 3.49
N ARG A 58 -9.65 -3.66 2.73
CA ARG A 58 -9.33 -5.07 3.06
C ARG A 58 -7.82 -5.31 3.17
N CYS A 59 -7.04 -4.80 2.22
CA CYS A 59 -5.59 -4.98 2.23
C CYS A 59 -4.94 -4.15 3.34
N ASN A 60 -5.39 -2.90 3.51
CA ASN A 60 -4.90 -2.03 4.57
C ASN A 60 -5.12 -2.64 5.96
N GLU A 61 -6.32 -3.17 6.23
CA GLU A 61 -6.65 -3.82 7.50
C GLU A 61 -5.87 -5.12 7.74
N ARG A 62 -5.67 -5.94 6.71
CA ARG A 62 -4.92 -7.21 6.83
C ARG A 62 -3.43 -7.01 7.02
N ARG A 63 -2.87 -5.97 6.39
CA ARG A 63 -1.44 -5.70 6.43
C ARG A 63 -1.01 -5.14 7.78
N TYR A 64 -1.81 -4.25 8.38
CA TYR A 64 -1.48 -3.57 9.64
C TYR A 64 -0.04 -3.01 9.64
N ASN A 65 0.89 -3.60 10.38
CA ASN A 65 2.31 -3.21 10.43
C ASN A 65 3.26 -4.24 9.79
N PHE A 66 2.74 -5.24 9.08
CA PHE A 66 3.55 -6.28 8.44
C PHE A 66 4.19 -5.75 7.15
N VAL A 67 5.52 -5.75 7.12
CA VAL A 67 6.33 -5.35 5.95
C VAL A 67 6.75 -6.54 5.09
N ALA A 68 6.83 -7.73 5.69
CA ALA A 68 7.27 -8.97 5.06
C ALA A 68 6.45 -10.17 5.57
N GLY A 69 6.38 -11.21 4.75
CA GLY A 69 5.77 -12.50 5.05
C GLY A 69 6.72 -13.64 4.72
N ILE A 70 6.37 -14.86 5.12
CA ILE A 70 7.12 -16.06 4.75
C ILE A 70 6.47 -16.65 3.50
N ASP A 71 7.26 -16.82 2.44
CA ASP A 71 6.84 -17.53 1.24
C ASP A 71 6.64 -19.01 1.56
N ALA A 72 5.46 -19.54 1.24
CA ALA A 72 5.08 -20.89 1.66
C ALA A 72 5.91 -21.99 0.96
N GLU A 73 6.40 -21.74 -0.25
CA GLU A 73 7.12 -22.72 -1.06
C GLU A 73 8.61 -22.73 -0.72
N THR A 74 9.22 -21.55 -0.61
CA THR A 74 10.67 -21.36 -0.43
C THR A 74 11.07 -21.21 1.04
N GLN A 75 10.12 -20.91 1.93
CA GLN A 75 10.35 -20.54 3.33
C GLN A 75 11.19 -19.26 3.51
N GLU A 76 11.35 -18.47 2.45
CA GLU A 76 12.07 -17.20 2.50
C GLU A 76 11.20 -16.06 3.03
N VAL A 77 11.83 -15.08 3.68
CA VAL A 77 11.16 -13.85 4.11
C VAL A 77 11.11 -12.89 2.92
N VAL A 78 9.90 -12.64 2.40
CA VAL A 78 9.67 -11.80 1.22
C VAL A 78 8.86 -10.54 1.57
N PRO A 79 9.13 -9.38 0.94
CA PRO A 79 8.31 -8.19 1.12
C PRO A 79 6.85 -8.43 0.71
N ILE A 80 5.90 -7.99 1.54
CA ILE A 80 4.45 -8.08 1.22
C ILE A 80 4.07 -7.10 0.10
N PHE A 81 4.86 -6.05 -0.05
CA PHE A 81 4.66 -5.04 -1.07
C PHE A 81 5.77 -5.16 -2.11
N ASN A 82 5.38 -5.39 -3.36
CA ASN A 82 6.29 -5.32 -4.49
C ASN A 82 5.89 -4.11 -5.34
N HIS A 83 6.76 -3.10 -5.43
CA HIS A 83 6.57 -2.00 -6.38
C HIS A 83 6.78 -2.58 -7.78
N ASN A 84 5.75 -3.14 -8.41
CA ASN A 84 5.80 -3.43 -9.82
C ASN A 84 4.64 -2.72 -10.54
N PRO A 85 4.93 -1.82 -11.50
CA PRO A 85 3.93 -1.12 -12.29
C PRO A 85 3.08 -2.08 -13.15
#